data_AF-K1RE20-F1
#
_entry.id   AF-K1RE20-F1
#
_cell.length_a   1.000
_cell.length_b   1.000
_cell.length_c   1.000
_cell.angle_alpha   90.00
_cell.angle_beta   90.00
_cell.angle_gamma   90.00
#
_symmetry.space_group_name_H-M   'P 1'
#
loop_
_entity.id
_entity.type
_entity.pdbx_description
1 polymer ?
#
loop_
_entity_poly.entity_id
_entity_poly.type
_entity_poly.pdbx_seq_one_letter_code
_entity_poly.pdbx_strand_id
1 'polypeptide(L)'
;ANISNCKDEYINVKKYWENLVNRIQVKTPVESINILLNGWLMYQVIASRLYARTGFYQSGGAYGFRDQLQDTLGIKYVEPKIMRNQILLHANHQFEEGDVEHWWHEETNKGIRTRISDDLLWLAYVVCDYIEFTGDYSILEEQIKYKKGKVLAEDETKDTTYI
;
A
#
# COMPACT_ATOMS: atom_id res chain seq x y z
N ALA A 1 -24.59 -26.45 -2.10
CA ALA A 1 -23.21 -26.03 -2.38
C ALA A 1 -22.52 -27.13 -3.19
N ASN A 2 -21.85 -26.79 -4.29
CA ASN A 2 -21.13 -27.78 -5.10
C ASN A 2 -19.73 -28.00 -4.53
N ILE A 3 -19.48 -29.18 -3.94
CA ILE A 3 -18.18 -29.54 -3.32
C ILE A 3 -17.04 -29.48 -4.34
N SER A 4 -17.31 -29.72 -5.63
CA SER A 4 -16.30 -29.58 -6.69
C SER A 4 -15.78 -28.15 -6.76
N ASN A 5 -16.69 -27.18 -6.80
CA ASN A 5 -16.33 -25.76 -6.85
C ASN A 5 -15.46 -25.35 -5.64
N CYS A 6 -15.76 -25.86 -4.44
CA CYS A 6 -14.93 -25.60 -3.25
C CYS A 6 -13.48 -26.11 -3.42
N LYS A 7 -13.30 -27.27 -4.05
CA LYS A 7 -11.97 -27.84 -4.31
C LYS A 7 -11.23 -27.05 -5.39
N ASP A 8 -11.94 -26.67 -6.45
CA ASP A 8 -11.37 -25.90 -7.55
C ASP A 8 -10.90 -24.52 -7.06
N GLU A 9 -11.72 -23.82 -6.26
CA GLU A 9 -11.34 -22.53 -5.68
C GLU A 9 -10.19 -22.64 -4.67
N TYR A 10 -10.13 -23.71 -3.87
CA TYR A 10 -8.98 -23.95 -2.99
C TYR A 10 -7.67 -24.09 -3.75
N ILE A 11 -7.70 -24.80 -4.89
CA ILE A 11 -6.53 -24.94 -5.77
C ILE A 11 -6.17 -23.60 -6.39
N ASN A 12 -7.15 -22.81 -6.83
CA ASN A 12 -6.92 -21.49 -7.42
C ASN A 12 -6.27 -20.52 -6.44
N VAL A 13 -6.77 -20.47 -5.19
CA VAL A 13 -6.19 -19.61 -4.14
C VAL A 13 -4.75 -20.01 -3.81
N LYS A 14 -4.46 -21.31 -3.72
CA LYS A 14 -3.08 -21.78 -3.51
C LYS A 14 -2.16 -21.35 -4.64
N LYS A 15 -2.56 -21.61 -5.88
CA LYS A 15 -1.78 -21.25 -7.07
C LYS A 15 -1.56 -19.75 -7.15
N TYR A 16 -2.57 -18.94 -6.83
CA TYR A 16 -2.45 -17.49 -6.79
C TYR A 16 -1.33 -17.05 -5.84
N TRP A 17 -1.36 -17.54 -4.59
CA TRP A 17 -0.35 -17.18 -3.61
C TRP A 17 1.03 -17.71 -3.97
N GLU A 18 1.13 -18.99 -4.37
CA GLU A 18 2.39 -19.59 -4.82
C GLU A 18 3.03 -18.79 -5.95
N ASN A 19 2.24 -18.38 -6.95
CA ASN A 19 2.71 -17.59 -8.09
C ASN A 19 3.08 -16.15 -7.73
N LEU A 20 2.50 -15.59 -6.67
CA LEU A 20 2.77 -14.22 -6.23
C LEU A 20 4.02 -14.16 -5.34
N VAL A 21 4.06 -14.95 -4.27
CA VAL A 21 5.08 -14.79 -3.22
C VAL A 21 6.37 -15.56 -3.51
N ASN A 22 6.36 -16.53 -4.44
CA ASN A 22 7.57 -17.29 -4.82
C ASN A 22 8.27 -16.73 -6.06
N ARG A 23 7.89 -15.55 -6.58
CA ARG A 23 8.61 -14.94 -7.74
C ARG A 23 10.07 -14.67 -7.44
N ILE A 24 10.40 -14.41 -6.17
CA ILE A 24 11.77 -14.30 -5.68
C ILE A 24 12.09 -15.56 -4.90
N GLN A 25 13.24 -16.17 -5.18
CA GLN A 25 13.77 -17.31 -4.44
C GLN A 25 15.22 -17.04 -4.08
N VAL A 26 15.55 -17.24 -2.81
CA VAL A 26 16.85 -17.06 -2.21
C VAL A 26 17.34 -18.42 -1.69
N LYS A 27 18.63 -18.69 -1.86
CA LYS A 27 19.29 -19.86 -1.29
C LYS A 27 20.52 -19.42 -0.52
N THR A 28 20.48 -19.64 0.78
CA THR A 28 21.57 -19.37 1.72
C THR A 28 21.94 -20.64 2.49
N PRO A 29 23.11 -20.69 3.16
CA PRO A 29 23.44 -21.79 4.07
C PRO A 29 22.53 -21.91 5.30
N VAL A 30 21.67 -20.92 5.57
CA VAL A 30 20.80 -20.86 6.75
C VAL A 30 19.35 -21.11 6.32
N GLU A 31 18.83 -22.29 6.66
CA GLU A 31 17.51 -22.71 6.16
C GLU A 31 16.35 -21.83 6.65
N SER A 32 16.43 -21.30 7.87
CA SER A 32 15.40 -20.38 8.38
C SER A 32 15.29 -19.09 7.56
N ILE A 33 16.39 -18.60 7.00
CA ILE A 33 16.40 -17.43 6.12
C ILE A 33 15.72 -17.77 4.78
N ASN A 34 16.02 -18.96 4.24
CA ASN A 34 15.39 -19.44 3.00
C ASN A 34 13.87 -19.51 3.16
N ILE A 35 13.39 -20.11 4.25
CA ILE A 35 11.96 -20.22 4.56
C ILE A 35 11.31 -18.82 4.64
N LEU A 36 11.90 -17.88 5.38
CA LEU A 36 11.32 -16.55 5.56
C LEU A 36 11.26 -15.76 4.25
N LEU A 37 12.34 -15.75 3.47
CA LEU A 37 12.44 -14.95 2.24
C LEU A 37 11.65 -15.56 1.08
N ASN A 38 11.54 -16.89 1.01
CA ASN A 38 10.88 -17.61 -0.09
C ASN A 38 9.38 -17.76 0.17
N GLY A 39 8.72 -16.63 0.46
CA GLY A 39 7.28 -16.52 0.47
C GLY A 39 6.69 -15.91 1.73
N TRP A 40 7.14 -16.32 2.92
CA TRP A 40 6.46 -15.95 4.19
C TRP A 40 6.51 -14.45 4.49
N LEU A 41 7.65 -13.79 4.32
CA LEU A 41 7.75 -12.34 4.56
C LEU A 41 6.91 -11.55 3.57
N MET A 42 6.94 -11.92 2.28
CA MET A 42 6.13 -11.25 1.26
C MET A 42 4.63 -11.48 1.48
N TYR A 43 4.25 -12.71 1.85
CA TYR A 43 2.89 -13.05 2.24
C TYR A 43 2.41 -12.17 3.41
N GLN A 44 3.24 -12.02 4.45
CA GLN A 44 2.91 -11.20 5.61
C GLN A 44 2.68 -9.72 5.22
N VAL A 45 3.57 -9.14 4.42
CA VAL A 45 3.43 -7.74 3.97
C VAL A 45 2.13 -7.54 3.19
N ILE A 46 1.86 -8.41 2.20
CA ILE A 46 0.67 -8.27 1.34
C ILE A 46 -0.62 -8.57 2.14
N ALA A 47 -0.70 -9.71 2.82
CA ALA A 47 -1.92 -10.14 3.47
C ALA A 47 -2.26 -9.25 4.68
N SER A 48 -1.30 -9.00 5.56
CA SER A 48 -1.56 -8.28 6.82
C SER A 48 -1.50 -6.77 6.66
N ARG A 49 -0.48 -6.24 5.98
CA ARG A 49 -0.23 -4.79 5.95
C ARG A 49 -0.95 -4.11 4.78
N LEU A 50 -0.87 -4.69 3.58
CA LEU A 50 -1.52 -4.12 2.41
C LEU A 50 -3.04 -4.33 2.40
N TYR A 51 -3.50 -5.58 2.54
CA TYR A 51 -4.91 -5.92 2.39
C TYR A 51 -5.73 -5.80 3.67
N ALA A 52 -5.24 -6.38 4.77
CA ALA A 52 -5.99 -6.36 6.01
C ALA A 52 -5.84 -5.03 6.76
N ARG A 53 -4.68 -4.35 6.65
CA ARG A 53 -4.33 -3.08 7.34
C ARG A 53 -4.61 -3.15 8.84
N THR A 54 -4.46 -4.34 9.42
CA THR A 54 -4.87 -4.64 10.78
C THR A 54 -3.96 -5.69 11.40
N GLY A 55 -3.81 -5.64 12.72
CA GLY A 55 -3.07 -6.59 13.53
C GLY A 55 -3.49 -6.50 15.01
N PHE A 56 -2.98 -7.41 15.83
CA PHE A 56 -3.37 -7.51 17.24
C PHE A 56 -3.24 -6.21 18.04
N TYR A 57 -2.26 -5.37 17.70
CA TYR A 57 -1.99 -4.09 18.37
C TYR A 57 -2.36 -2.87 17.53
N GLN A 58 -2.94 -3.06 16.35
CA GLN A 58 -3.37 -1.99 15.45
C GLN A 58 -4.59 -2.48 14.68
N SER A 59 -5.77 -2.35 15.31
CA SER A 59 -7.03 -2.89 14.78
C SER A 59 -7.83 -1.91 13.93
N GLY A 60 -7.19 -0.81 13.50
CA GLY A 60 -7.85 0.31 12.85
C GLY A 60 -8.37 -0.01 11.44
N GLY A 61 -7.60 -0.70 10.60
CA GLY A 61 -8.00 -1.00 9.22
C GLY A 61 -7.86 0.18 8.23
N ALA A 62 -7.53 1.38 8.73
CA ALA A 62 -7.30 2.56 7.93
C ALA A 62 -6.11 2.40 6.99
N TYR A 63 -6.16 3.09 5.85
CA TYR A 63 -4.99 3.33 5.02
C TYR A 63 -4.13 4.39 5.71
N GLY A 64 -2.88 4.06 6.02
CA GLY A 64 -1.88 5.04 6.45
C GLY A 64 -1.07 5.47 5.23
N PHE A 65 -0.96 6.78 5.00
CA PHE A 65 -0.38 7.33 3.77
C PHE A 65 1.07 6.89 3.57
N ARG A 66 1.91 7.12 4.58
CA ARG A 66 3.28 6.62 4.59
C ARG A 66 3.34 5.10 4.57
N ASP A 67 2.60 4.46 5.47
CA ASP A 67 2.79 3.05 5.79
C ASP A 67 2.49 2.16 4.57
N GLN A 68 1.40 2.45 3.83
CA GLN A 68 1.05 1.71 2.61
C GLN A 68 2.02 1.98 1.46
N LEU A 69 2.50 3.21 1.31
CA LEU A 69 3.53 3.53 0.32
C LEU A 69 4.83 2.76 0.63
N GLN A 70 5.27 2.71 1.90
CA GLN A 70 6.44 1.92 2.30
C GLN A 70 6.26 0.42 2.07
N ASP A 71 5.08 -0.13 2.35
CA ASP A 71 4.78 -1.55 2.14
C ASP A 71 5.02 -1.97 0.68
N THR A 72 4.81 -1.06 -0.27
CA THR A 72 4.96 -1.34 -1.70
C THR A 72 6.41 -1.46 -2.17
N LEU A 73 7.39 -0.92 -1.42
CA LEU A 73 8.80 -0.95 -1.78
C LEU A 73 9.34 -2.39 -1.87
N GLY A 74 8.85 -3.28 -1.00
CA GLY A 74 9.15 -4.71 -1.11
C GLY A 74 8.30 -5.42 -2.17
N ILE A 75 7.03 -5.03 -2.27
CA ILE A 75 6.07 -5.67 -3.18
C ILE A 75 6.44 -5.46 -4.65
N LYS A 76 7.12 -4.36 -5.00
CA LYS A 76 7.54 -4.08 -6.38
C LYS A 76 8.32 -5.23 -7.02
N TYR A 77 9.12 -5.96 -6.24
CA TYR A 77 9.92 -7.07 -6.75
C TYR A 77 9.07 -8.31 -7.11
N VAL A 78 7.86 -8.41 -6.59
CA VAL A 78 6.92 -9.47 -6.95
C VAL A 78 5.83 -8.98 -7.88
N GLU A 79 5.21 -7.82 -7.64
CA GLU A 79 4.08 -7.33 -8.46
C GLU A 79 4.06 -5.79 -8.49
N PRO A 80 4.80 -5.15 -9.43
CA PRO A 80 4.88 -3.69 -9.54
C PRO A 80 3.53 -3.00 -9.73
N LYS A 81 2.55 -3.70 -10.32
CA LYS A 81 1.22 -3.14 -10.53
C LYS A 81 0.53 -2.77 -9.22
N ILE A 82 0.81 -3.50 -8.13
CA ILE A 82 0.29 -3.17 -6.81
C ILE A 82 0.85 -1.82 -6.34
N MET A 83 2.15 -1.60 -6.51
CA MET A 83 2.82 -0.32 -6.19
C MET A 83 2.23 0.83 -7.00
N ARG A 84 2.06 0.65 -8.32
CA ARG A 84 1.41 1.65 -9.20
C ARG A 84 0.03 2.04 -8.69
N ASN A 85 -0.80 1.05 -8.38
CA ASN A 85 -2.16 1.29 -7.90
C ASN A 85 -2.17 2.03 -6.56
N GLN A 86 -1.23 1.71 -5.65
CA GLN A 86 -1.11 2.41 -4.38
C GLN A 86 -0.66 3.86 -4.56
N ILE A 87 0.31 4.13 -5.45
CA ILE A 87 0.71 5.50 -5.79
C ILE A 87 -0.51 6.32 -6.24
N LEU A 88 -1.30 5.80 -7.18
CA LEU A 88 -2.47 6.52 -7.70
C LEU A 88 -3.57 6.69 -6.65
N LEU A 89 -3.78 5.69 -5.80
CA LEU A 89 -4.67 5.82 -4.65
C LEU A 89 -4.20 6.99 -3.79
N HIS A 90 -2.96 6.99 -3.33
CA HIS A 90 -2.41 8.01 -2.43
C HIS A 90 -2.37 9.41 -3.05
N ALA A 91 -2.13 9.52 -4.35
CA ALA A 91 -2.20 10.79 -5.06
C ALA A 91 -3.60 11.45 -4.95
N ASN A 92 -4.69 10.66 -4.89
CA ASN A 92 -6.05 11.18 -4.68
C ASN A 92 -6.29 11.72 -3.24
N HIS A 93 -5.36 11.45 -2.32
CA HIS A 93 -5.41 11.90 -0.92
C HIS A 93 -4.44 13.06 -0.63
N GLN A 94 -3.85 13.65 -1.68
CA GLN A 94 -3.11 14.90 -1.60
C GLN A 94 -4.05 16.10 -1.75
N PHE A 95 -3.84 17.14 -0.95
CA PHE A 95 -4.57 18.41 -1.04
C PHE A 95 -3.93 19.39 -2.02
N GLU A 96 -4.68 20.38 -2.48
CA GLU A 96 -4.16 21.45 -3.37
C GLU A 96 -3.00 22.22 -2.73
N GLU A 97 -2.95 22.29 -1.39
CA GLU A 97 -1.86 22.92 -0.64
C GLU A 97 -0.58 22.07 -0.56
N GLY A 98 -0.62 20.82 -1.03
CA GLY A 98 0.53 19.92 -1.17
C GLY A 98 0.74 18.93 -0.02
N ASP A 99 0.10 19.15 1.13
CA ASP A 99 0.03 18.17 2.22
C ASP A 99 -1.02 17.09 1.94
N VAL A 100 -1.13 16.12 2.84
CA VAL A 100 -1.86 14.87 2.62
C VAL A 100 -2.68 14.46 3.84
N GLU A 101 -3.62 13.54 3.65
CA GLU A 101 -4.19 12.80 4.78
C GLU A 101 -3.12 11.88 5.38
N HIS A 102 -2.98 11.88 6.70
CA HIS A 102 -2.09 10.95 7.40
C HIS A 102 -2.65 9.52 7.38
N TRP A 103 -3.97 9.40 7.56
CA TRP A 103 -4.71 8.16 7.32
C TRP A 103 -6.16 8.43 6.90
N TRP A 104 -6.78 7.44 6.27
CA TRP A 104 -8.20 7.47 5.91
C TRP A 104 -8.87 6.09 5.90
N HIS A 105 -10.20 6.10 5.92
CA HIS A 105 -11.09 4.97 5.75
C HIS A 105 -11.95 5.19 4.51
N GLU A 106 -11.75 4.36 3.48
CA GLU A 106 -12.48 4.46 2.22
C GLU A 106 -13.99 4.26 2.42
N GLU A 107 -14.36 3.27 3.24
CA GLU A 107 -15.74 2.88 3.47
C GLU A 107 -16.57 3.93 4.23
N THR A 108 -15.92 4.85 4.94
CA THR A 108 -16.60 5.92 5.69
C THR A 108 -16.30 7.32 5.18
N ASN A 109 -15.42 7.48 4.18
CA ASN A 109 -14.90 8.76 3.71
C ASN A 109 -14.35 9.66 4.84
N LYS A 110 -13.81 9.04 5.89
CA LYS A 110 -13.20 9.74 7.02
C LYS A 110 -11.69 9.65 6.93
N GLY A 111 -11.01 10.74 7.18
CA GLY A 111 -9.57 10.75 7.35
C GLY A 111 -9.11 11.75 8.38
N ILE A 112 -7.80 11.88 8.48
CA ILE A 112 -7.18 12.92 9.27
C ILE A 112 -6.12 13.64 8.43
N ARG A 113 -6.25 14.96 8.31
CA ARG A 113 -5.21 15.82 7.74
C ARG A 113 -4.31 16.26 8.87
N THR A 114 -2.99 16.20 8.70
CA THR A 114 -2.03 16.58 9.74
C THR A 114 -0.87 17.36 9.15
N ARG A 115 -0.05 17.99 10.01
CA ARG A 115 1.22 18.62 9.64
C ARG A 115 2.44 17.70 9.77
N ILE A 116 2.24 16.39 9.85
CA ILE A 116 3.35 15.43 9.89
C ILE A 116 4.13 15.57 8.57
N SER A 117 5.35 16.10 8.68
CA SER A 117 6.09 16.59 7.52
C SER A 117 6.63 15.49 6.61
N ASP A 118 6.75 14.26 7.11
CA ASP A 118 7.31 13.16 6.31
C ASP A 118 6.27 12.50 5.39
N ASP A 119 4.98 12.51 5.72
CA ASP A 119 3.94 11.79 4.97
C ASP A 119 3.94 12.17 3.47
N LEU A 120 3.95 13.47 3.16
CA LEU A 120 3.89 13.97 1.78
C LEU A 120 5.12 13.58 0.93
N LEU A 121 6.28 13.36 1.56
CA LEU A 121 7.52 13.03 0.86
C LEU A 121 7.53 11.58 0.35
N TRP A 122 6.76 10.69 0.99
CA TRP A 122 6.68 9.29 0.58
C TRP A 122 6.08 9.10 -0.80
N LEU A 123 5.13 9.93 -1.21
CA LEU A 123 4.54 9.83 -2.55
C LEU A 123 5.60 10.09 -3.63
N ALA A 124 6.37 11.17 -3.49
CA ALA A 124 7.43 11.51 -4.44
C ALA A 124 8.51 10.41 -4.48
N TYR A 125 8.95 9.93 -3.31
CA TYR A 125 9.96 8.87 -3.22
C TYR A 125 9.51 7.59 -3.91
N VAL A 126 8.29 7.11 -3.61
CA VAL A 126 7.75 5.86 -4.15
C VAL A 126 7.47 5.99 -5.66
N VAL A 127 7.05 7.16 -6.16
CA VAL A 127 6.95 7.42 -7.61
C VAL A 127 8.31 7.29 -8.29
N CYS A 128 9.36 7.91 -7.75
CA CYS A 128 10.71 7.81 -8.31
C CYS A 128 11.20 6.36 -8.31
N ASP A 129 11.05 5.65 -7.19
CA ASP A 129 11.45 4.26 -7.05
C ASP A 129 10.67 3.32 -7.99
N TYR A 130 9.38 3.60 -8.23
CA TYR A 130 8.56 2.87 -9.19
C TYR A 130 9.05 3.07 -10.63
N ILE A 131 9.31 4.32 -11.03
CA ILE A 131 9.80 4.66 -12.36
C ILE A 131 11.19 4.06 -12.58
N GLU A 132 12.08 4.16 -11.59
CA GLU A 132 13.41 3.56 -11.67
C GLU A 132 13.34 2.04 -11.83
N PHE A 133 12.43 1.38 -11.11
CA PHE A 133 12.28 -0.08 -11.17
C PHE A 133 11.62 -0.57 -12.47
N THR A 134 10.64 0.16 -12.99
CA THR A 134 9.77 -0.32 -14.09
C THR A 134 10.04 0.34 -15.45
N GLY A 135 10.60 1.55 -15.46
CA GLY A 135 10.65 2.42 -16.62
C GLY A 135 9.29 3.01 -17.04
N ASP A 136 8.22 2.82 -16.26
CA ASP A 136 6.88 3.31 -16.59
C ASP A 136 6.71 4.80 -16.23
N TYR A 137 7.11 5.67 -17.15
CA TYR A 137 6.88 7.12 -17.03
C TYR A 137 5.41 7.53 -17.25
N SER A 138 4.55 6.65 -17.79
CA SER A 138 3.14 6.98 -18.05
C SER A 138 2.38 7.31 -16.77
N ILE A 139 2.86 6.82 -15.62
CA ILE A 139 2.30 7.16 -14.30
C ILE A 139 2.27 8.67 -14.04
N LEU A 140 3.20 9.45 -14.62
CA LEU A 140 3.26 10.90 -14.47
C LEU A 140 2.22 11.64 -15.32
N GLU A 141 1.59 10.96 -16.28
CA GLU A 141 0.57 11.51 -17.16
C GLU A 141 -0.85 11.28 -16.61
N GLU A 142 -0.98 10.42 -15.59
CA GLU A 142 -2.25 10.08 -14.95
C GLU A 142 -2.91 11.32 -14.33
N GLN A 143 -4.17 11.54 -14.69
CA GLN A 143 -4.93 12.69 -14.22
C GLN A 143 -5.66 12.36 -12.93
N ILE A 144 -5.11 12.84 -11.82
CA ILE A 144 -5.64 12.63 -10.46
C ILE A 144 -6.16 13.95 -9.89
N LYS A 145 -7.26 13.89 -9.15
CA LYS A 145 -7.84 15.08 -8.50
C LYS A 145 -7.19 15.28 -7.15
N TYR A 146 -6.88 16.53 -6.82
CA TYR A 146 -6.58 16.91 -5.45
C TYR A 146 -7.84 16.78 -4.58
N LYS A 147 -7.61 16.37 -3.34
CA LYS A 147 -8.61 16.41 -2.28
C LYS A 147 -8.87 17.86 -1.86
N LYS A 148 -10.12 18.16 -1.52
CA LYS A 148 -10.53 19.44 -0.96
C LYS A 148 -10.87 19.26 0.51
N GLY A 149 -10.46 20.21 1.33
CA GLY A 149 -10.72 20.19 2.76
C GLY A 149 -10.34 21.53 3.38
N LYS A 150 -10.75 21.75 4.63
CA LYS A 150 -10.34 22.92 5.39
C LYS A 150 -8.80 22.95 5.48
N VAL A 151 -8.21 24.11 5.19
CA VAL A 151 -6.79 24.35 5.43
C VAL A 151 -6.55 24.45 6.93
N LEU A 152 -5.52 23.76 7.43
CA LEU A 152 -5.15 23.83 8.84
C LEU A 152 -4.71 25.26 9.19
N ALA A 153 -5.30 25.85 10.23
CA ALA A 153 -4.85 27.15 10.76
C ALA A 153 -3.43 27.04 11.32
N GLU A 154 -2.64 28.12 11.39
CA GLU A 154 -1.20 28.07 11.76
C GLU A 154 -0.88 27.31 13.06
N ASP A 155 -1.77 27.31 14.03
CA ASP A 155 -1.66 26.63 15.32
C ASP A 155 -2.28 25.21 15.34
N GLU A 156 -3.00 24.82 14.29
CA GLU A 156 -3.72 23.54 14.21
C GLU A 156 -2.84 22.40 13.69
N THR A 157 -2.56 21.38 14.50
CA THR A 157 -1.70 20.27 14.07
C THR A 157 -2.42 19.18 13.27
N LYS A 158 -3.75 19.12 13.38
CA LYS A 158 -4.60 18.10 12.75
C LYS A 158 -6.04 18.57 12.62
N ASP A 159 -6.74 18.08 11.61
CA ASP A 159 -8.19 18.22 11.45
C ASP A 159 -8.78 16.92 10.90
N THR A 160 -10.04 16.65 11.25
CA THR A 160 -10.77 15.50 10.69
C THR A 160 -11.27 15.87 9.32
N THR A 161 -10.92 15.07 8.33
CA THR A 161 -11.39 15.25 6.98
C THR A 161 -12.65 14.43 6.78
N TYR A 162 -13.69 15.11 6.29
CA TYR A 162 -14.91 14.48 5.81
C TYR A 162 -15.02 14.85 4.34
N ILE A 163 -15.34 13.86 3.51
CA ILE A 163 -15.76 14.09 2.12
C ILE A 163 -17.28 14.07 2.08
#